data_AF-A0A2G5CS05-F1
#
_entry.id   AF-A0A2G5CS05-F1
#
_cell.length_a   1.000
_cell.length_b   1.000
_cell.length_c   1.000
_cell.angle_alpha   90.00
_cell.angle_beta   90.00
_cell.angle_gamma   90.00
#
_symmetry.space_group_name_H-M   'P 1'
#
loop_
_entity.id
_entity.type
_entity.pdbx_description
1 polymer ?
#
loop_
_entity_poly.entity_id
_entity_poly.type
_entity_poly.pdbx_seq_one_letter_code
_entity_poly.pdbx_strand_id
1 'polypeptide(L)'
;MELISKVYPDLNHKEKVTQQYLEERSILSARNDDVSALNASVINLFSGEFYEFLSADSVIEEDIEVENRGNRIASENFNSLGPPSLPHFNLQLKIGYPIMLLRNLQPQDGLCNGTRLMVANCATS
;
A
#
# COMPACT_ATOMS: atom_id res chain seq x y z
N MET A 1 12.92 1.34 -16.69
CA MET A 1 13.21 2.71 -16.22
C MET A 1 12.83 3.80 -17.23
N GLU A 2 13.01 3.59 -18.54
CA GLU A 2 12.65 4.59 -19.59
C GLU A 2 11.19 5.06 -19.52
N LEU A 3 10.25 4.17 -19.21
CA LEU A 3 8.83 4.52 -19.06
C LEU A 3 8.60 5.50 -17.91
N ILE A 4 9.20 5.25 -16.75
CA ILE A 4 9.07 6.12 -15.57
C ILE A 4 9.67 7.49 -15.87
N SER A 5 10.85 7.55 -16.49
CA SER A 5 11.46 8.84 -16.86
C SER A 5 10.68 9.61 -17.94
N LYS A 6 9.93 8.91 -18.81
CA LYS A 6 9.07 9.55 -19.82
C LYS A 6 7.81 10.15 -19.20
N VAL A 7 7.15 9.42 -18.29
CA VAL A 7 5.92 9.88 -17.66
C VAL A 7 6.22 10.86 -16.53
N TYR A 8 7.24 10.57 -15.71
CA TYR A 8 7.66 11.35 -14.55
C TYR A 8 9.13 11.80 -14.67
N PRO A 9 9.46 12.74 -15.59
CA PRO A 9 10.83 13.18 -15.82
C PRO A 9 11.48 13.87 -14.61
N ASP A 10 10.68 14.55 -13.78
CA ASP A 10 11.16 15.37 -12.67
C ASP A 10 10.90 14.73 -11.28
N LEU A 11 10.64 13.41 -11.23
CA LEU A 11 10.24 12.73 -9.98
C LEU A 11 11.28 12.81 -8.85
N ASN A 12 12.56 12.93 -9.21
CA ASN A 12 13.69 13.08 -8.31
C ASN A 12 13.95 14.53 -7.87
N HIS A 13 13.21 15.50 -8.42
CA HIS A 13 13.36 16.93 -8.14
C HIS A 13 12.22 17.43 -7.28
N LYS A 14 12.39 17.37 -5.95
CA LYS A 14 11.35 17.71 -4.95
C LYS A 14 10.57 19.00 -5.25
N GLU A 15 11.25 20.04 -5.72
CA GLU A 15 10.64 21.35 -5.97
C GLU A 15 9.72 21.38 -7.20
N LYS A 16 9.86 20.41 -8.11
CA LYS A 16 9.03 20.28 -9.31
C LYS A 16 7.89 19.28 -9.14
N VAL A 17 7.98 18.37 -8.16
CA VAL A 17 6.94 17.38 -7.87
C VAL A 17 5.82 18.04 -7.06
N THR A 18 4.92 18.72 -7.77
CA THR A 18 3.71 19.31 -7.19
C THR A 18 2.56 18.28 -7.13
N GLN A 19 1.50 18.60 -6.37
CA GLN A 19 0.29 17.78 -6.36
C GLN A 19 -0.30 17.62 -7.77
N GLN A 20 -0.45 18.73 -8.51
CA GLN A 20 -0.95 18.72 -9.89
C GLN A 20 -0.09 17.85 -10.81
N TYR A 21 1.24 17.91 -10.66
CA TYR A 21 2.17 17.08 -11.44
C TYR A 21 1.86 15.59 -11.28
N LEU A 22 1.57 15.14 -10.06
CA LEU A 22 1.25 13.74 -9.77
C LEU A 22 -0.17 13.34 -10.19
N GLU A 23 -1.13 14.25 -10.11
CA GLU A 23 -2.54 13.99 -10.47
C GLU A 23 -2.75 13.74 -11.97
N GLU A 24 -2.02 14.49 -12.81
CA GLU A 24 -2.12 14.45 -14.28
C GLU A 24 -1.45 13.23 -14.92
N ARG A 25 -0.75 12.41 -14.12
CA ARG A 25 0.12 11.35 -14.63
C ARG A 25 -0.25 10.01 -14.01
N SER A 26 -0.28 8.97 -14.84
CA SER A 26 -0.46 7.59 -14.38
C SER A 26 0.24 6.62 -15.31
N ILE A 27 0.68 5.49 -14.74
CA ILE A 27 1.18 4.35 -15.49
C ILE A 27 0.23 3.19 -15.20
N LEU A 28 -0.31 2.59 -16.25
CA LEU A 28 -1.21 1.45 -16.16
C LEU A 28 -0.50 0.21 -16.73
N SER A 29 -0.68 -0.93 -16.06
CA SER A 29 -0.26 -2.23 -16.57
C SER A 29 -1.39 -3.23 -16.40
N ALA A 30 -1.41 -4.25 -17.26
CA ALA A 30 -2.37 -5.34 -17.21
C ALA A 30 -2.05 -6.37 -16.10
N ARG A 31 -0.82 -6.39 -15.59
CA ARG A 31 -0.35 -7.37 -14.59
C ARG A 31 0.04 -6.71 -13.27
N ASN A 32 -0.45 -7.26 -12.16
CA ASN A 32 -0.13 -6.76 -10.82
C ASN A 32 1.36 -6.89 -10.47
N ASP A 33 2.06 -7.90 -11.00
CA ASP A 33 3.50 -8.06 -10.82
C ASP A 33 4.27 -6.87 -11.41
N ASP A 34 3.87 -6.44 -12.62
CA ASP A 34 4.49 -5.30 -13.30
C ASP A 34 4.20 -4.00 -12.54
N VAL A 35 2.96 -3.83 -12.05
CA VAL A 35 2.59 -2.70 -11.17
C VAL A 35 3.44 -2.68 -9.91
N SER A 36 3.65 -3.83 -9.29
CA SER A 36 4.47 -3.95 -8.07
C SER A 36 5.93 -3.56 -8.33
N ALA A 37 6.53 -4.07 -9.41
CA ALA A 37 7.89 -3.73 -9.80
C ALA A 37 8.06 -2.24 -10.17
N LEU A 38 7.06 -1.65 -10.83
CA LEU A 38 7.03 -0.23 -11.14
C LEU A 38 6.90 0.61 -9.87
N ASN A 39 5.97 0.29 -8.98
CA ASN A 39 5.78 1.02 -7.71
C ASN A 39 7.05 0.99 -6.85
N ALA A 40 7.72 -0.17 -6.76
CA ALA A 40 9.00 -0.30 -6.06
C ALA A 40 10.11 0.55 -6.70
N SER A 41 10.12 0.70 -8.03
CA SER A 41 11.07 1.58 -8.72
C SER A 41 10.77 3.07 -8.50
N VAL A 42 9.49 3.45 -8.59
CA VAL A 42 9.02 4.85 -8.48
C VAL A 42 9.24 5.39 -7.07
N ILE A 43 8.94 4.63 -6.02
CA ILE A 43 9.11 5.08 -4.63
C ILE A 43 10.59 5.33 -4.30
N ASN A 44 11.52 4.58 -4.90
CA ASN A 44 12.97 4.78 -4.74
C ASN A 44 13.47 6.06 -5.42
N LEU A 45 12.82 6.49 -6.50
CA LEU A 45 13.16 7.75 -7.18
C LEU A 45 12.58 8.99 -6.49
N PHE A 46 11.48 8.82 -5.76
CA PHE A 46 10.80 9.90 -5.07
C PHE A 46 11.67 10.44 -3.93
N SER A 47 11.84 11.76 -3.83
CA SER A 47 12.59 12.36 -2.72
C SER A 47 11.81 12.27 -1.40
N GLY A 48 12.49 12.00 -0.30
CA GLY A 48 11.88 12.01 1.04
C GLY A 48 12.28 10.82 1.89
N GLU A 49 11.98 10.90 3.19
CA GLU A 49 12.21 9.81 4.12
C GLU A 49 11.25 8.65 3.87
N PHE A 50 11.80 7.44 3.92
CA PHE A 50 11.04 6.21 3.87
C PHE A 50 10.45 5.90 5.25
N TYR A 51 9.17 5.57 5.26
CA TYR A 51 8.48 5.02 6.42
C TYR A 51 8.04 3.60 6.10
N GLU A 52 8.34 2.69 7.01
CA GLU A 52 8.04 1.28 6.87
C GLU A 52 7.03 0.87 7.96
N PHE A 53 5.93 0.28 7.53
CA PHE A 53 4.87 -0.21 8.42
C PHE A 53 4.71 -1.71 8.23
N LEU A 54 5.00 -2.47 9.28
CA LEU A 54 4.86 -3.92 9.30
C LEU A 54 3.47 -4.30 9.83
N SER A 55 2.92 -5.41 9.35
CA SER A 55 1.67 -5.95 9.90
C SER A 55 1.89 -6.39 11.35
N ALA A 56 1.03 -5.94 12.26
CA ALA A 56 1.00 -6.42 13.64
C ALA A 56 0.16 -7.69 13.72
N ASP A 57 0.69 -8.80 13.22
CA ASP A 57 0.04 -10.09 13.34
C ASP A 57 0.25 -10.63 14.76
N SER A 58 -0.50 -10.09 15.74
CA SER A 58 -0.61 -10.68 17.06
C SER A 58 -1.76 -11.68 17.04
N VAL A 59 -1.43 -12.97 17.13
CA VAL A 59 -2.39 -13.99 17.54
C VAL A 59 -2.69 -13.72 19.01
N ILE A 60 -3.88 -13.20 19.29
CA ILE A 60 -4.38 -13.09 20.66
C ILE A 60 -4.83 -14.50 21.06
N GLU A 61 -3.93 -15.30 21.64
CA GLU A 61 -4.32 -16.48 22.42
C GLU A 61 -4.86 -15.98 23.76
N GLU A 62 -6.10 -15.47 23.77
CA GLU A 62 -6.84 -15.34 25.02
C GLU A 62 -7.44 -16.71 25.35
N ASP A 63 -6.98 -17.26 26.48
CA ASP A 63 -7.42 -18.50 27.11
C ASP A 63 -8.96 -18.55 27.26
N ILE A 64 -9.64 -19.07 26.24
CA ILE A 64 -11.05 -19.50 26.37
C ILE A 64 -11.04 -21.03 26.48
N GLU A 65 -10.68 -21.52 27.66
CA GLU A 65 -11.06 -22.86 28.10
C GLU A 65 -12.55 -22.88 28.44
N VAL A 66 -13.43 -23.05 27.44
CA VAL A 66 -14.68 -23.83 27.62
C VAL A 66 -15.08 -24.44 26.27
N GLU A 67 -14.84 -25.74 26.17
CA GLU A 67 -15.54 -26.77 25.41
C GLU A 67 -16.62 -26.33 24.39
N ASN A 68 -16.33 -26.61 23.11
CA ASN A 68 -17.24 -26.69 21.94
C ASN A 68 -16.97 -25.72 20.77
N ARG A 69 -15.76 -25.78 20.18
CA ARG A 69 -15.58 -25.37 18.78
C ARG A 69 -14.78 -26.40 18.01
N GLY A 70 -15.49 -27.32 17.38
CA GLY A 70 -15.00 -28.20 16.32
C GLY A 70 -14.68 -27.41 15.04
N ASN A 71 -13.73 -26.49 15.12
CA ASN A 71 -13.02 -25.88 14.00
C ASN A 71 -11.67 -25.38 14.52
N ARG A 72 -10.81 -26.34 14.88
CA ARG A 72 -9.36 -26.15 14.86
C ARG A 72 -8.98 -25.90 13.41
N ILE A 73 -9.17 -24.67 12.93
CA ILE A 73 -8.51 -24.24 11.70
C ILE A 73 -7.04 -24.12 12.08
N ALA A 74 -6.31 -25.13 11.67
CA ALA A 74 -4.89 -25.27 11.87
C ALA A 74 -4.16 -23.95 11.59
N SER A 75 -3.27 -23.63 12.51
CA SER A 75 -2.32 -22.52 12.56
C SER A 75 -1.32 -22.49 11.38
N GLU A 76 -1.67 -23.11 10.25
CA GLU A 76 -0.74 -23.44 9.16
C GLU A 76 -1.21 -22.91 7.80
N ASN A 77 -2.40 -22.29 7.70
CA ASN A 77 -2.98 -21.91 6.41
C ASN A 77 -3.74 -20.57 6.38
N PHE A 78 -3.38 -19.60 7.22
CA PHE A 78 -3.84 -18.21 7.02
C PHE A 78 -3.02 -17.44 5.97
N ASN A 79 -1.97 -18.04 5.40
CA ASN A 79 -1.27 -17.48 4.24
C ASN A 79 -1.96 -17.78 2.90
N SER A 80 -3.04 -18.57 2.84
CA SER A 80 -3.71 -18.93 1.58
C SER A 80 -5.19 -18.51 1.47
N LEU A 81 -5.73 -17.81 2.46
CA LEU A 81 -7.13 -17.35 2.47
C LEU A 81 -7.30 -15.82 2.56
N GLY A 82 -6.25 -15.06 2.24
CA GLY A 82 -6.42 -13.65 1.88
C GLY A 82 -6.79 -13.52 0.41
N PRO A 83 -7.73 -12.66 0.00
CA PRO A 83 -7.80 -12.27 -1.41
C PRO A 83 -6.40 -11.81 -1.85
N PRO A 84 -5.98 -12.05 -3.11
CA PRO A 84 -4.64 -11.71 -3.61
C PRO A 84 -4.39 -10.18 -3.72
N SER A 85 -5.12 -9.38 -2.95
CA SER A 85 -5.29 -7.94 -3.07
C SER A 85 -4.54 -7.13 -2.01
N LEU A 86 -3.77 -7.74 -1.10
CA LEU A 86 -2.97 -7.01 -0.12
C LEU A 86 -1.53 -7.56 -0.10
N PRO A 87 -0.51 -6.71 -0.32
CA PRO A 87 0.86 -7.15 -0.22
C PRO A 87 1.13 -7.60 1.22
N HIS A 88 1.55 -8.85 1.32
CA HIS A 88 2.03 -9.49 2.52
C HIS A 88 3.12 -8.63 3.22
N PHE A 89 2.82 -8.24 4.46
CA PHE A 89 3.76 -7.91 5.56
C PHE A 89 4.60 -6.62 5.55
N ASN A 90 4.56 -5.76 4.53
CA ASN A 90 5.35 -4.52 4.57
C ASN A 90 4.78 -3.40 3.69
N LEU A 91 4.38 -2.28 4.30
CA LEU A 91 3.94 -1.08 3.59
C LEU A 91 5.01 0.03 3.69
N GLN A 92 5.56 0.39 2.54
CA GLN A 92 6.55 1.45 2.39
C GLN A 92 5.92 2.74 1.87
N LEU A 93 6.12 3.85 2.58
CA LEU A 93 5.53 5.16 2.28
C LEU A 93 6.58 6.28 2.31
N LYS A 94 6.26 7.38 1.63
CA LYS A 94 6.96 8.66 1.73
C LYS A 94 5.93 9.78 1.83
N ILE A 95 6.22 10.82 2.60
CA ILE A 95 5.37 12.02 2.65
C ILE A 95 5.31 12.68 1.26
N GLY A 96 4.12 13.06 0.82
CA GLY A 96 3.83 13.60 -0.51
C GLY A 96 3.65 12.54 -1.60
N TYR A 97 3.83 11.26 -1.28
CA TYR A 97 3.66 10.17 -2.25
C TYR A 97 2.18 9.82 -2.45
N PRO A 98 1.73 9.56 -3.69
CA PRO A 98 0.37 9.13 -3.95
C PRO A 98 0.16 7.65 -3.59
N ILE A 99 -0.97 7.33 -2.97
CA ILE A 99 -1.40 5.99 -2.59
C ILE A 99 -2.83 5.74 -3.06
N MET A 100 -3.26 4.48 -3.03
CA MET A 100 -4.62 4.08 -3.37
C MET A 100 -5.24 3.29 -2.21
N LEU A 101 -6.49 3.62 -1.86
CA LEU A 101 -7.26 2.82 -0.92
C LEU A 101 -7.62 1.48 -1.55
N LEU A 102 -7.34 0.39 -0.84
CA LEU A 102 -7.68 -0.98 -1.27
C LEU A 102 -8.96 -1.51 -0.61
N ARG A 103 -9.53 -0.75 0.33
CA ARG A 103 -10.77 -1.10 1.05
C ARG A 103 -11.65 0.12 1.25
N ASN A 104 -12.94 -0.13 1.42
CA ASN A 104 -13.91 0.91 1.74
C ASN A 104 -13.72 1.37 3.19
N LEU A 105 -13.54 2.68 3.39
CA LEU A 105 -13.46 3.29 4.71
C LEU A 105 -14.74 4.09 5.01
N GLN A 106 -15.08 5.00 4.09
CA GLN A 106 -16.25 5.87 4.21
C GLN A 106 -16.82 6.16 2.82
N PRO A 107 -17.55 5.20 2.21
CA PRO A 107 -18.06 5.34 0.85
C PRO A 107 -18.97 6.55 0.63
N GLN A 108 -19.71 6.97 1.67
CA GLN A 108 -20.60 8.13 1.60
C GLN A 108 -19.83 9.43 1.30
N ASP A 109 -18.57 9.51 1.72
CA ASP A 109 -17.69 10.66 1.48
C ASP A 109 -16.65 10.37 0.38
N GLY A 110 -16.85 9.31 -0.42
CA GLY A 110 -15.96 8.96 -1.52
C GLY A 110 -14.65 8.28 -1.13
N LEU A 111 -14.50 7.86 0.14
CA LEU A 111 -13.34 7.08 0.60
C LEU A 111 -13.60 5.58 0.42
N CYS A 112 -13.57 5.15 -0.84
CA CYS A 112 -13.81 3.77 -1.25
C CYS A 112 -12.56 3.14 -1.88
N ASN A 113 -12.65 1.85 -2.20
CA ASN A 113 -11.61 1.16 -2.95
C ASN A 113 -11.35 1.88 -4.29
N GLY A 114 -10.08 2.13 -4.60
CA GLY A 114 -9.65 2.87 -5.79
C GLY A 114 -9.44 4.37 -5.56
N THR A 115 -9.88 4.93 -4.43
CA THR A 115 -9.64 6.36 -4.14
C THR A 115 -8.15 6.64 -4.01
N ARG A 116 -7.65 7.59 -4.81
CA ARG A 116 -6.26 8.06 -4.74
C ARG A 116 -6.13 9.12 -3.66
N LEU A 117 -5.14 8.96 -2.80
CA LEU A 117 -4.81 9.87 -1.69
C LEU A 117 -3.34 10.26 -1.75
N MET A 118 -2.98 11.32 -1.04
CA MET A 118 -1.58 11.73 -0.86
C MET A 118 -1.19 11.61 0.61
N VAL A 119 -0.02 11.05 0.88
CA VAL A 119 0.48 10.91 2.26
C VAL A 119 0.84 12.28 2.81
N ALA A 120 0.08 12.79 3.78
CA ALA A 120 0.35 14.08 4.41
C ALA A 120 1.38 13.97 5.55
N ASN A 121 1.33 12.87 6.31
CA ASN A 121 2.23 12.64 7.44
C ASN A 121 2.33 11.13 7.73
N CYS A 122 3.44 10.71 8.30
CA CYS A 122 3.67 9.37 8.82
C CYS A 122 4.11 9.49 10.29
N ALA A 123 3.37 8.84 11.18
CA ALA A 123 3.76 8.72 12.58
C ALA A 123 4.05 7.24 12.86
N THR A 124 5.23 6.96 13.41
CA THR A 124 5.56 5.66 13.98
C THR A 124 5.19 5.68 15.46
N SER A 125 4.42 4.69 15.91
CA SER A 125 4.08 4.50 17.34
C SER A 125 5.28 4.07 18.17
#